data_AF-A0A8T4NTN2-F1
#
_entry.id   AF-A0A8T4NTN2-F1
#
_cell.length_a   1.000
_cell.length_b   1.000
_cell.length_c   1.000
_cell.angle_alpha   90.00
_cell.angle_beta   90.00
_cell.angle_gamma   90.00
#
_symmetry.space_group_name_H-M   'P 1'
#
loop_
_entity.id
_entity.type
_entity.pdbx_description
1 polymer ?
#
loop_
_entity_poly.entity_id
_entity_poly.type
_entity_poly.pdbx_seq_one_letter_code
_entity_poly.pdbx_strand_id
1 'polypeptide(L)'
;MNIKKYQKESKKTEMKFKNNREKLLFLALGLSEEAGELDHAVKVFLKTKKSREKIKDSLGDILWYIAEFSNNFDWTIEYIASNNRSKLKKRYHEK
;
A
#
# COMPACT_ATOMS: atom_id res chain seq x y z
N MET A 1 -16.34 -3.83 2.75
CA MET A 1 -15.32 -4.56 3.55
C MET A 1 -14.64 -3.57 4.49
N ASN A 2 -14.24 -3.97 5.71
CA ASN A 2 -13.46 -3.10 6.61
C ASN A 2 -11.96 -3.43 6.53
N ILE A 3 -11.11 -2.53 7.01
CA ILE A 3 -9.65 -2.64 6.82
C ILE A 3 -9.04 -3.83 7.59
N LYS A 4 -9.57 -4.16 8.77
CA LYS A 4 -9.14 -5.34 9.55
C LYS A 4 -9.41 -6.63 8.79
N LYS A 5 -10.61 -6.76 8.21
CA LYS A 5 -11.03 -7.91 7.41
C LYS A 5 -10.16 -8.01 6.15
N TYR A 6 -9.94 -6.88 5.47
CA TYR A 6 -9.08 -6.82 4.30
C TYR A 6 -7.65 -7.28 4.61
N GLN A 7 -7.01 -6.74 5.65
CA GLN A 7 -5.66 -7.14 6.05
C GLN A 7 -5.55 -8.65 6.36
N LYS A 8 -6.58 -9.21 7.03
CA LYS A 8 -6.64 -10.67 7.29
C LYS A 8 -6.81 -11.49 6.01
N GLU A 9 -7.54 -10.95 5.03
CA GLU A 9 -7.76 -11.62 3.74
C GLU A 9 -6.54 -11.51 2.82
N SER A 10 -5.78 -10.41 2.84
CA SER A 10 -4.54 -10.27 2.05
C SER A 10 -3.52 -11.36 2.39
N LYS A 11 -3.43 -11.70 3.69
CA LYS A 11 -2.54 -12.78 4.17
C LYS A 11 -2.83 -14.13 3.52
N LYS A 12 -4.07 -14.39 3.08
CA LYS A 12 -4.42 -15.65 2.39
C LYS A 12 -3.79 -15.75 1.00
N THR A 13 -3.43 -14.62 0.42
CA THR A 13 -2.76 -14.50 -0.88
C THR A 13 -1.26 -14.29 -0.73
N GLU A 14 -0.70 -14.44 0.48
CA GLU A 14 0.72 -14.24 0.71
C GLU A 14 1.56 -15.26 -0.08
N MET A 15 2.65 -14.78 -0.66
CA MET A 15 3.62 -15.63 -1.32
C MET A 15 4.55 -16.28 -0.30
N LYS A 16 5.01 -17.50 -0.59
CA LYS A 16 5.97 -18.23 0.25
C LYS A 16 7.40 -17.87 -0.16
N PHE A 17 8.22 -17.51 0.82
CA PHE A 17 9.64 -17.16 0.64
C PHE A 17 10.52 -18.06 1.51
N LYS A 18 11.80 -18.21 1.13
CA LYS A 18 12.73 -19.06 1.90
C LYS A 18 13.07 -18.45 3.26
N ASN A 19 13.09 -17.12 3.33
CA ASN A 19 13.42 -16.36 4.53
C ASN A 19 12.77 -14.97 4.49
N ASN A 20 12.78 -14.29 5.63
CA ASN A 20 12.18 -12.96 5.78
C ASN A 20 12.87 -11.89 4.91
N ARG A 21 14.18 -12.03 4.64
CA ARG A 21 14.90 -11.08 3.79
C ARG A 21 14.37 -11.09 2.35
N GLU A 22 14.17 -12.26 1.78
CA GLU A 22 13.58 -12.42 0.44
C GLU A 22 12.16 -11.84 0.39
N LYS A 23 11.33 -12.11 1.41
CA LYS A 23 9.98 -11.55 1.51
C LYS A 23 10.01 -10.02 1.53
N LEU A 24 10.84 -9.41 2.39
CA LEU A 24 10.94 -7.96 2.49
C LEU A 24 11.46 -7.31 1.19
N LEU A 25 12.43 -7.94 0.51
CA LEU A 25 12.91 -7.48 -0.79
C LEU A 25 11.80 -7.51 -1.84
N PHE A 26 11.06 -8.62 -1.91
CA PHE A 26 9.93 -8.75 -2.82
C PHE A 26 8.87 -7.67 -2.55
N LEU A 27 8.45 -7.51 -1.30
CA LEU A 27 7.43 -6.53 -0.93
C LEU A 27 7.87 -5.09 -1.22
N ALA A 28 9.14 -4.76 -0.98
CA ALA A 28 9.67 -3.42 -1.23
C ALA A 28 9.75 -3.09 -2.72
N LEU A 29 10.25 -4.04 -3.53
CA LEU A 29 10.36 -3.86 -4.98
C LEU A 29 8.98 -3.79 -5.64
N GLY A 30 8.07 -4.70 -5.25
CA GLY A 30 6.69 -4.70 -5.76
C GLY A 30 5.94 -3.42 -5.41
N LEU A 31 6.04 -2.93 -4.17
CA LEU A 31 5.45 -1.63 -3.80
C LEU A 31 5.99 -0.48 -4.67
N SER A 32 7.30 -0.50 -4.98
CA SER A 32 7.91 0.51 -5.84
C SER A 32 7.42 0.42 -7.29
N GLU A 33 7.19 -0.80 -7.79
CA GLU A 33 6.64 -1.05 -9.13
C GLU A 33 5.23 -0.48 -9.24
N GLU A 34 4.34 -0.79 -8.28
CA GLU A 34 2.95 -0.30 -8.28
C GLU A 34 2.86 1.23 -8.13
N ALA A 35 3.78 1.83 -7.36
CA ALA A 35 3.89 3.28 -7.27
C ALA A 35 4.28 3.90 -8.63
N GLY A 36 5.15 3.24 -9.39
CA GLY A 36 5.51 3.64 -10.75
C GLY A 36 4.37 3.48 -11.74
N GLU A 37 3.58 2.40 -11.63
CA GLU A 37 2.36 2.23 -12.43
C GLU A 37 1.34 3.33 -12.14
N LEU A 38 1.15 3.67 -10.86
CA LEU A 38 0.26 4.76 -10.44
C LEU A 38 0.70 6.10 -11.06
N ASP A 39 1.99 6.43 -11.02
CA ASP A 39 2.54 7.64 -11.65
C ASP A 39 2.21 7.67 -13.16
N HIS A 40 2.49 6.57 -13.86
CA HIS A 40 2.18 6.45 -15.28
C HIS A 40 0.69 6.64 -15.56
N ALA A 41 -0.18 5.97 -14.79
CA ALA A 41 -1.63 6.05 -14.94
C ALA A 41 -2.16 7.47 -14.72
N VAL A 42 -1.66 8.17 -13.68
CA VAL A 42 -1.98 9.57 -13.42
C VAL A 42 -1.53 10.47 -14.57
N LYS A 43 -0.31 10.28 -15.09
CA LYS A 43 0.19 11.05 -16.24
C LYS A 43 -0.69 10.90 -17.48
N VAL A 44 -1.19 9.68 -17.76
CA VAL A 44 -2.14 9.44 -18.87
C VAL A 44 -3.49 10.10 -18.58
N PHE A 45 -4.00 9.98 -17.35
CA PHE A 45 -5.26 10.60 -16.94
C PHE A 45 -5.23 12.13 -17.08
N LEU A 46 -4.14 12.78 -16.69
CA LEU A 46 -4.04 14.24 -16.82
C LEU A 46 -4.12 14.70 -18.28
N LYS A 47 -3.56 13.94 -19.22
CA LYS A 47 -3.55 14.26 -20.66
C LYS A 47 -4.86 13.92 -21.36
N THR A 48 -5.46 12.78 -21.02
CA THR A 48 -6.54 12.18 -21.83
C THR A 48 -7.86 12.04 -21.09
N LYS A 49 -7.86 12.25 -19.77
CA LYS A 49 -8.96 11.91 -18.84
C LYS A 49 -9.38 10.44 -18.85
N LYS A 50 -8.57 9.55 -19.45
CA LYS A 50 -8.71 8.09 -19.43
C LYS A 50 -7.84 7.48 -18.32
N SER A 51 -7.95 6.18 -18.07
CA SER A 51 -7.15 5.45 -17.05
C SER A 51 -7.57 5.60 -15.58
N ARG A 52 -8.81 6.04 -15.29
CA ARG A 52 -9.34 6.04 -13.92
C ARG A 52 -9.32 4.65 -13.27
N GLU A 53 -9.65 3.61 -14.02
CA GLU A 53 -9.60 2.24 -13.51
C GLU A 53 -8.16 1.81 -13.20
N LYS A 54 -7.19 2.08 -14.08
CA LYS A 54 -5.78 1.75 -13.80
C LYS A 54 -5.24 2.47 -12.55
N ILE A 55 -5.65 3.72 -12.30
CA ILE A 55 -5.32 4.42 -11.04
C ILE A 55 -5.89 3.67 -9.83
N LYS A 56 -7.16 3.26 -9.91
CA LYS A 56 -7.83 2.52 -8.84
C LYS A 56 -7.19 1.14 -8.60
N ASP A 57 -6.80 0.45 -9.67
CA ASP A 57 -6.13 -0.85 -9.62
C ASP A 57 -4.77 -0.72 -8.93
N SER A 58 -3.89 0.18 -9.40
CA SER A 58 -2.58 0.39 -8.77
C SER A 58 -2.68 0.86 -7.31
N LEU A 59 -3.69 1.66 -6.94
CA LEU A 59 -3.96 1.98 -5.53
C LEU A 59 -4.36 0.75 -4.71
N GLY A 60 -5.09 -0.20 -5.32
CA GLY A 60 -5.43 -1.48 -4.71
C GLY A 60 -4.21 -2.36 -4.49
N ASP A 61 -3.30 -2.41 -5.46
CA ASP A 61 -2.06 -3.19 -5.36
C ASP A 61 -1.10 -2.58 -4.33
N ILE A 62 -0.96 -1.25 -4.30
CA ILE A 62 -0.25 -0.53 -3.23
C ILE A 62 -0.85 -0.87 -1.86
N LEU A 63 -2.18 -0.88 -1.72
CA LEU A 63 -2.85 -1.23 -0.48
C LEU A 63 -2.55 -2.68 -0.06
N TRP A 64 -2.46 -3.61 -1.02
CA TRP A 64 -2.09 -5.00 -0.76
C TRP A 64 -0.67 -5.09 -0.21
N TYR A 65 0.31 -4.41 -0.82
CA TYR A 65 1.68 -4.37 -0.31
C TYR A 65 1.77 -3.75 1.08
N ILE A 66 1.01 -2.69 1.37
CA ILE A 66 0.92 -2.10 2.73
C ILE A 66 0.37 -3.13 3.72
N ALA A 67 -0.66 -3.89 3.35
CA ALA A 67 -1.22 -4.93 4.20
C ALA A 67 -0.21 -6.06 4.45
N GLU A 68 0.54 -6.49 3.44
CA GLU A 68 1.57 -7.52 3.58
C GLU A 68 2.75 -7.07 4.43
N PHE A 69 3.21 -5.83 4.29
CA PHE A 69 4.18 -5.25 5.22
C PHE A 69 3.64 -5.21 6.66
N SER A 70 2.39 -4.79 6.83
CA SER A 70 1.73 -4.76 8.14
C SER A 70 1.70 -6.16 8.76
N ASN A 71 1.32 -7.17 7.97
CA ASN A 71 1.30 -8.58 8.39
C ASN A 71 2.70 -9.12 8.71
N ASN A 72 3.73 -8.69 7.97
CA ASN A 72 5.11 -9.14 8.18
C ASN A 72 5.73 -8.60 9.48
N PHE A 73 5.30 -7.42 9.93
CA PHE A 73 5.79 -6.75 11.14
C PHE A 73 4.81 -6.83 12.32
N ASP A 74 3.77 -7.65 12.21
CA ASP A 74 2.70 -7.80 13.21
C ASP A 74 2.03 -6.46 13.60
N TRP A 75 1.88 -5.56 12.63
CA TRP A 75 1.17 -4.30 12.79
C TRP A 75 -0.24 -4.39 12.23
N THR A 76 -1.16 -3.60 12.80
CA THR A 76 -2.45 -3.34 12.14
C THR A 76 -2.32 -2.12 11.23
N ILE A 77 -3.03 -2.12 10.10
CA ILE A 77 -3.09 -0.93 9.23
C ILE A 77 -3.65 0.27 10.00
N GLU A 78 -4.59 0.05 10.94
CA GLU A 78 -5.14 1.09 11.81
C GLU A 78 -4.08 1.72 12.72
N TYR A 79 -3.15 0.92 13.24
CA TYR A 79 -2.02 1.41 14.03
C TYR A 79 -1.11 2.29 13.17
N ILE A 80 -0.76 1.86 11.95
CA ILE A 80 0.03 2.65 11.00
C ILE A 80 -0.67 3.98 10.67
N ALA A 81 -1.97 3.93 10.36
CA ALA A 81 -2.76 5.10 10.03
C ALA A 81 -2.87 6.10 11.21
N SER A 82 -3.07 5.59 12.44
CA SER A 82 -3.14 6.42 13.64
C SER A 82 -1.82 7.14 13.94
N ASN A 83 -0.69 6.44 13.77
CA ASN A 83 0.64 7.01 13.91
C ASN A 83 0.91 8.06 12.82
N ASN A 84 0.55 7.77 11.57
CA ASN A 84 0.68 8.72 10.47
C ASN A 84 -0.15 10.00 10.71
N ARG A 85 -1.42 9.84 11.10
CA ARG A 85 -2.32 10.97 11.43
C ARG A 85 -1.73 11.85 12.53
N SER A 86 -1.19 11.25 13.59
CA SER A 86 -0.56 11.99 14.69
C SER A 86 0.67 12.77 14.20
N LYS A 87 1.53 12.17 13.36
CA LYS A 87 2.68 12.85 12.74
C LYS A 87 2.26 14.02 11.84
N LEU A 88 1.22 13.83 11.02
CA LEU A 88 0.72 14.86 10.11
C LEU A 88 0.06 16.03 10.85
N LYS A 89 -0.68 15.75 11.93
CA LYS A 89 -1.26 16.80 12.79
C LYS A 89 -0.17 17.71 13.35
N LYS A 90 0.93 17.13 13.86
CA LYS A 90 2.08 17.91 14.34
C LYS A 90 2.74 18.73 13.22
N ARG A 91 2.82 18.18 12.01
CA ARG A 91 3.49 18.84 10.87
C ARG A 91 2.69 20.02 10.29
N TYR A 92 1.37 19.91 10.22
CA TYR A 92 0.53 20.87 9.47
C TYR A 92 -0.55 21.58 10.30
N HIS A 93 -0.86 21.11 11.51
CA HIS A 93 -1.97 21.61 12.34
C HIS A 93 -1.52 22.08 13.74
N GLU A 94 -0.23 22.20 14.00
CA GLU A 94 0.29 23.03 15.11
C GLU A 94 0.44 24.48 14.60
N LYS A 95 -0.68 25.19 14.61
CA LYS A 95 -0.74 26.63 14.85
C LYS A 95 -1.66 26.85 16.05
#